data_AF-A0A2V5SLD9-F1
#
_entry.id   AF-A0A2V5SLD9-F1
#
_cell.length_a   1.000
_cell.length_b   1.000
_cell.length_c   1.000
_cell.angle_alpha   90.00
_cell.angle_beta   90.00
_cell.angle_gamma   90.00
#
_symmetry.space_group_name_H-M   'P 1'
#
loop_
_entity.id
_entity.type
_entity.pdbx_description
1 polymer ?
#
loop_
_entity_poly.entity_id
_entity_poly.type
_entity_poly.pdbx_seq_one_letter_code
_entity_poly.pdbx_strand_id
1 'polypeptide(L)'
;MMKEVLPGNCRGVRRGERHYNAFTLIELVVVVGLILVLTGLVLSTVGYARKKGARARAETEIAAVSAACESYKSDNAVYPRDPTANTATDALNARTMLDPATTDAARYRAASLVLYRALSGDRNLDRAVTDADKSFNIDGTPLSQPLTQLPQSYFAFKPNMLSPSGGIGTVTATTDPFGNAYGYSTANQYDPNTGYNPTFDLWSTAGVAPSPTPAPPATQQDLWIKNW
;
A
#
# COMPACT_ATOMS: atom_id res chain seq x y z
N MET A 1 37.06 -89.36 18.16
CA MET A 1 36.33 -88.25 18.80
C MET A 1 35.74 -87.39 17.68
N MET A 2 34.43 -87.56 17.44
CA MET A 2 33.67 -86.94 16.34
C MET A 2 33.79 -85.42 16.35
N LYS A 3 33.98 -84.80 15.19
CA LYS A 3 33.60 -83.41 14.93
C LYS A 3 32.31 -83.43 14.12
N GLU A 4 31.21 -83.03 14.74
CA GLU A 4 29.96 -82.70 14.05
C GLU A 4 30.16 -81.41 13.24
N VAL A 5 29.74 -81.44 11.97
CA VAL A 5 29.59 -80.26 11.11
C VAL A 5 28.10 -80.19 10.74
N LEU A 6 27.41 -79.19 11.27
CA LEU A 6 26.02 -78.89 10.91
C LEU A 6 25.97 -78.15 9.56
N PRO A 7 25.03 -78.48 8.65
CA PRO A 7 24.86 -77.74 7.40
C PRO A 7 24.21 -76.38 7.65
N GLY A 8 24.82 -75.34 7.08
CA GLY A 8 24.32 -73.97 7.09
C GLY A 8 23.02 -73.81 6.28
N ASN A 9 22.01 -73.23 6.91
CA ASN A 9 20.70 -72.97 6.32
C ASN A 9 20.76 -71.73 5.41
N CYS A 10 20.63 -71.90 4.09
CA CYS A 10 20.56 -70.80 3.14
C CYS A 10 19.18 -70.09 3.25
N ARG A 11 19.18 -68.83 3.68
CA ARG A 11 18.00 -67.95 3.75
C ARG A 11 17.58 -67.52 2.34
N GLY A 12 16.39 -67.94 1.90
CA GLY A 12 15.72 -67.36 0.73
C GLY A 12 15.06 -66.02 1.07
N VAL A 13 15.58 -64.92 0.52
CA VAL A 13 14.90 -63.61 0.56
C VAL A 13 13.77 -63.64 -0.46
N ARG A 14 12.51 -63.64 0.01
CA ARG A 14 11.34 -63.46 -0.86
C ARG A 14 11.31 -62.01 -1.35
N ARG A 15 11.62 -61.81 -2.64
CA ARG A 15 11.54 -60.51 -3.31
C ARG A 15 10.05 -60.20 -3.54
N GLY A 16 9.50 -59.28 -2.75
CA GLY A 16 8.14 -58.78 -2.98
C GLY A 16 8.06 -58.13 -4.36
N GLU A 17 7.19 -58.63 -5.23
CA GLU A 17 6.91 -58.04 -6.53
C GLU A 17 6.31 -56.65 -6.32
N ARG A 18 7.05 -55.61 -6.69
CA ARG A 18 6.50 -54.26 -6.78
C ARG A 18 5.64 -54.22 -8.04
N HIS A 19 4.32 -54.30 -7.86
CA HIS A 19 3.36 -53.98 -8.91
C HIS A 19 3.56 -52.51 -9.31
N TYR A 20 4.12 -52.28 -10.49
CA TYR A 20 4.10 -50.96 -11.11
C TYR A 20 2.74 -50.78 -11.78
N ASN A 21 1.86 -50.00 -11.17
CA ASN A 21 0.61 -49.60 -11.79
C ASN A 21 0.93 -48.68 -12.97
N ALA A 22 0.70 -49.16 -14.20
CA ALA A 22 0.87 -48.37 -15.40
C ALA A 22 -0.30 -47.39 -15.53
N PHE A 23 0.02 -46.11 -15.75
CA PHE A 23 -0.96 -45.03 -15.91
C PHE A 23 -1.60 -45.11 -17.31
N THR A 24 -2.91 -45.00 -17.41
CA THR A 24 -3.61 -45.02 -18.70
C THR A 24 -3.63 -43.63 -19.35
N LEU A 25 -3.68 -43.59 -20.68
CA LEU A 25 -3.78 -42.32 -21.43
C LEU A 25 -5.06 -41.55 -21.04
N ILE A 26 -6.16 -42.27 -20.82
CA ILE A 26 -7.44 -41.67 -20.43
C ILE A 26 -7.38 -41.02 -19.05
N GLU A 27 -6.70 -41.63 -18.07
CA GLU A 27 -6.51 -41.01 -16.74
C GLU A 27 -5.72 -39.70 -16.87
N LEU A 28 -4.70 -39.66 -17.71
CA LEU A 28 -3.93 -38.44 -17.92
C LEU A 28 -4.76 -37.34 -18.60
N VAL A 29 -5.58 -37.69 -19.59
CA VAL A 29 -6.46 -36.72 -20.27
C VAL A 29 -7.54 -36.18 -19.33
N VAL A 30 -8.14 -37.03 -18.49
CA VAL A 30 -9.14 -36.61 -17.50
C VAL A 30 -8.52 -35.68 -16.46
N VAL A 31 -7.31 -35.99 -15.97
CA VAL A 31 -6.60 -35.15 -14.99
C VAL A 31 -6.26 -33.78 -15.57
N VAL A 32 -5.70 -33.72 -16.78
CA VAL A 32 -5.40 -32.43 -17.42
C VAL A 32 -6.70 -31.66 -17.70
N GLY A 33 -7.75 -32.35 -18.15
CA GLY A 33 -9.09 -31.75 -18.32
C GLY A 33 -9.61 -31.13 -17.02
N LEU A 34 -9.48 -31.83 -15.88
CA LEU A 34 -9.90 -31.32 -14.58
C LEU A 34 -9.06 -30.10 -14.15
N ILE A 35 -7.74 -30.13 -14.35
CA ILE A 35 -6.86 -28.99 -14.05
C ILE A 35 -7.25 -27.77 -14.88
N LEU A 36 -7.54 -27.92 -16.17
CA LEU A 36 -7.95 -26.81 -17.04
C LEU A 36 -9.27 -26.18 -16.59
N VAL A 37 -10.25 -26.99 -16.18
CA VAL A 37 -11.53 -26.49 -15.65
C VAL A 37 -11.32 -25.74 -14.34
N LEU A 38 -10.56 -26.31 -13.39
CA LEU A 38 -10.32 -25.67 -12.09
C LEU A 38 -9.50 -24.38 -12.22
N THR A 39 -8.46 -24.38 -13.07
CA THR A 39 -7.63 -23.19 -13.29
C THR A 39 -8.42 -22.07 -13.97
N GLY A 40 -9.29 -22.39 -14.92
CA GLY A 40 -10.20 -21.42 -15.53
C GLY A 40 -11.11 -20.74 -14.49
N LEU A 41 -11.70 -21.51 -13.58
CA LEU A 41 -12.54 -20.98 -12.50
C LEU A 41 -11.72 -20.09 -11.55
N VAL A 42 -10.54 -20.53 -11.11
CA VAL A 42 -9.71 -19.75 -10.17
C VAL A 42 -9.32 -18.40 -10.76
N LEU A 43 -8.83 -18.36 -12.00
CA LEU A 43 -8.39 -17.11 -12.65
C LEU A 43 -9.51 -16.07 -12.74
N SER A 44 -10.75 -16.50 -12.94
CA SER A 44 -11.91 -15.60 -13.02
C SER A 44 -12.21 -14.85 -11.71
N THR A 45 -11.85 -15.42 -10.55
CA THR A 45 -12.21 -14.86 -9.23
C THR A 45 -11.09 -14.01 -8.61
N VAL A 46 -9.83 -14.21 -9.01
CA VAL A 46 -8.66 -13.55 -8.41
C VAL A 46 -8.69 -12.03 -8.55
N GLY A 47 -9.16 -11.49 -9.68
CA GLY A 47 -9.22 -10.03 -9.89
C GLY A 47 -10.13 -9.32 -8.89
N TYR A 48 -11.30 -9.90 -8.61
CA TYR A 48 -12.24 -9.37 -7.63
C TYR A 48 -11.68 -9.46 -6.20
N ALA A 49 -11.09 -10.61 -5.84
CA ALA A 49 -10.47 -10.81 -4.53
C ALA A 49 -9.32 -9.82 -4.28
N ARG A 50 -8.48 -9.55 -5.29
CA ARG A 50 -7.41 -8.55 -5.21
C ARG A 50 -7.94 -7.14 -4.99
N LYS A 51 -8.96 -6.71 -5.74
CA LYS A 51 -9.56 -5.37 -5.58
C LYS A 51 -10.21 -5.21 -4.19
N LYS A 52 -10.92 -6.24 -3.73
CA LYS A 52 -11.52 -6.24 -2.38
C LYS A 52 -10.44 -6.17 -1.29
N GLY A 53 -9.36 -6.94 -1.44
CA GLY A 53 -8.21 -6.89 -0.52
C GLY A 53 -7.49 -5.54 -0.53
N ALA A 54 -7.31 -4.94 -1.71
CA ALA A 54 -6.73 -3.61 -1.88
C ALA A 54 -7.58 -2.53 -1.17
N ARG A 55 -8.91 -2.61 -1.29
CA ARG A 55 -9.83 -1.70 -0.59
C ARG A 55 -9.74 -1.84 0.92
N ALA A 56 -9.82 -3.07 1.45
CA ALA A 56 -9.67 -3.32 2.88
C ALA A 56 -8.31 -2.84 3.41
N ARG A 57 -7.23 -3.02 2.62
CA ARG A 57 -5.91 -2.50 2.96
C ARG A 57 -5.89 -0.98 3.01
N ALA A 58 -6.45 -0.30 2.01
CA ALA A 58 -6.51 1.16 1.99
C ALA A 58 -7.35 1.72 3.16
N GLU A 59 -8.46 1.07 3.52
CA GLU A 59 -9.25 1.42 4.72
C GLU A 59 -8.38 1.35 5.99
N THR A 60 -7.59 0.28 6.17
CA THR A 60 -6.69 0.15 7.32
C THR A 60 -5.53 1.14 7.30
N GLU A 61 -4.97 1.44 6.13
CA GLU A 61 -3.88 2.40 5.98
C GLU A 61 -4.35 3.83 6.29
N ILE A 62 -5.52 4.23 5.79
CA ILE A 62 -6.13 5.53 6.08
C ILE A 62 -6.43 5.69 7.57
N ALA A 63 -6.98 4.65 8.22
CA ALA A 63 -7.23 4.69 9.66
C ALA A 63 -5.93 4.84 10.48
N ALA A 64 -4.88 4.10 10.11
CA ALA A 64 -3.60 4.15 10.81
C ALA A 64 -2.87 5.49 10.60
N VAL A 65 -2.89 6.03 9.38
CA VAL A 65 -2.33 7.35 9.07
C VAL A 65 -3.12 8.45 9.77
N SER A 66 -4.45 8.36 9.81
CA SER A 66 -5.29 9.33 10.54
C SER A 66 -4.96 9.35 12.04
N ALA A 67 -4.76 8.19 12.66
CA ALA A 67 -4.33 8.11 14.06
C ALA A 67 -2.93 8.71 14.28
N ALA A 68 -2.01 8.53 13.32
CA ALA A 68 -0.70 9.17 13.36
C ALA A 68 -0.80 10.69 13.21
N CYS A 69 -1.72 11.21 12.39
CA CYS A 69 -2.00 12.65 12.30
C CYS A 69 -2.49 13.23 13.64
N GLU A 70 -3.31 12.50 14.40
CA GLU A 70 -3.70 12.93 15.75
C GLU A 70 -2.52 12.98 16.72
N SER A 71 -1.61 11.99 16.64
CA SER A 71 -0.39 11.96 17.45
C SER A 71 0.55 13.12 17.08
N TYR A 72 0.72 13.40 15.79
CA TYR A 72 1.48 14.55 15.30
C TYR A 72 0.91 15.87 15.85
N LYS A 73 -0.41 16.04 15.79
CA LYS A 73 -1.09 17.23 16.30
C LYS A 73 -0.94 17.39 17.81
N SER A 74 -0.93 16.30 18.58
CA SER A 74 -0.71 16.34 20.03
C SER A 74 0.61 17.03 20.39
N ASP A 75 1.65 16.81 19.60
CA ASP A 75 2.99 17.36 19.85
C ASP A 75 3.21 18.71 19.17
N ASN A 76 2.59 18.94 18.00
CA ASN A 76 2.86 20.11 17.15
C ASN A 76 1.73 21.15 17.16
N ALA A 77 0.62 20.89 17.87
CA ALA A 77 -0.59 21.71 17.94
C ALA A 77 -1.31 21.96 16.59
N VAL A 78 -0.81 21.38 15.50
CA VAL A 78 -1.35 21.51 14.14
C VAL A 78 -1.27 20.15 13.45
N TYR A 79 -2.24 19.84 12.58
CA TYR A 79 -2.12 18.68 11.70
C TYR A 79 -0.98 18.90 10.68
N PRO A 80 -0.45 17.84 10.06
CA PRO A 80 0.50 17.99 8.97
C PRO A 80 -0.03 18.98 7.92
N ARG A 81 0.61 20.13 7.78
CA ARG A 81 0.13 21.19 6.88
C ARG A 81 1.32 22.02 6.45
N ASP A 82 1.39 22.31 5.16
CA ASP A 82 2.43 23.16 4.62
C ASP A 82 2.55 24.52 5.35
N PRO A 83 3.78 25.01 5.62
CA PRO A 83 3.99 26.28 6.31
C PRO A 83 3.62 27.48 5.43
N THR A 84 3.60 27.29 4.11
CA THR A 84 3.24 28.32 3.13
C THR A 84 1.77 28.17 2.77
N ALA A 85 0.93 29.15 3.08
CA ALA A 85 -0.50 29.04 2.82
C ALA A 85 -0.82 28.81 1.32
N ASN A 86 -1.89 28.06 1.05
CA ASN A 86 -2.38 27.74 -0.31
C ASN A 86 -1.34 27.04 -1.20
N THR A 87 -0.47 26.22 -0.63
CA THR A 87 0.39 25.31 -1.39
C THR A 87 0.04 23.86 -1.05
N ALA A 88 0.74 22.88 -1.65
CA ALA A 88 0.60 21.44 -1.45
C ALA A 88 -0.74 20.95 -0.83
N THR A 89 -0.84 20.90 0.51
CA THR A 89 -1.99 20.36 1.26
C THR A 89 -3.22 21.27 1.26
N ASP A 90 -3.05 22.59 1.30
CA ASP A 90 -4.15 23.55 1.19
C ASP A 90 -4.71 23.64 -0.24
N ALA A 91 -3.84 23.43 -1.23
CA ALA A 91 -4.18 23.60 -2.64
C ALA A 91 -4.83 22.36 -3.28
N LEU A 92 -4.84 21.21 -2.60
CA LEU A 92 -5.48 19.99 -3.09
C LEU A 92 -6.95 19.97 -2.66
N ASN A 93 -7.86 20.38 -3.55
CA ASN A 93 -9.29 20.43 -3.21
C ASN A 93 -9.98 19.09 -3.48
N ALA A 94 -10.32 18.35 -2.42
CA ALA A 94 -11.02 17.05 -2.50
C ALA A 94 -12.36 17.10 -3.26
N ARG A 95 -12.99 18.27 -3.41
CA ARG A 95 -14.28 18.44 -4.12
C ARG A 95 -14.15 18.50 -5.65
N THR A 96 -13.00 18.91 -6.16
CA THR A 96 -12.82 19.23 -7.59
C THR A 96 -11.62 18.54 -8.22
N MET A 97 -10.60 18.19 -7.44
CA MET A 97 -9.39 17.51 -7.90
C MET A 97 -9.53 16.00 -7.70
N LEU A 98 -10.10 15.34 -8.71
CA LEU A 98 -10.56 13.95 -8.63
C LEU A 98 -9.62 12.93 -9.27
N ASP A 99 -8.54 13.39 -9.93
CA ASP A 99 -7.67 12.54 -10.73
C ASP A 99 -6.21 12.50 -10.22
N PRO A 100 -5.85 11.52 -9.37
CA PRO A 100 -4.50 11.38 -8.84
C PRO A 100 -3.48 10.86 -9.86
N ALA A 101 -3.93 10.38 -11.03
CA ALA A 101 -3.08 9.70 -11.99
C ALA A 101 -2.61 10.64 -13.10
N THR A 102 -3.48 11.55 -13.57
CA THR A 102 -3.15 12.47 -14.67
C THR A 102 -3.28 13.93 -14.28
N THR A 103 -4.49 14.49 -14.30
CA THR A 103 -4.73 15.94 -14.26
C THR A 103 -4.27 16.57 -12.95
N ASP A 104 -4.59 15.94 -11.82
CA ASP A 104 -4.29 16.47 -10.48
C ASP A 104 -3.07 15.81 -9.85
N ALA A 105 -2.38 14.94 -10.59
CA ALA A 105 -1.35 14.07 -10.06
C ALA A 105 -0.21 14.83 -9.37
N ALA A 106 0.16 16.01 -9.87
CA ALA A 106 1.15 16.87 -9.23
C ALA A 106 0.71 17.35 -7.83
N ARG A 107 -0.56 17.72 -7.67
CA ARG A 107 -1.14 18.18 -6.40
C ARG A 107 -1.23 17.05 -5.39
N TYR A 108 -1.71 15.88 -5.81
CA TYR A 108 -1.72 14.68 -4.96
C TYR A 108 -0.31 14.32 -4.47
N ARG A 109 0.68 14.28 -5.37
CA ARG A 109 2.08 13.98 -4.99
C ARG A 109 2.63 15.00 -4.00
N ALA A 110 2.49 16.29 -4.29
CA ALA A 110 3.00 17.35 -3.42
C ALA A 110 2.39 17.28 -2.00
N ALA A 111 1.07 17.12 -1.91
CA ALA A 111 0.39 17.03 -0.61
C ALA A 111 0.75 15.75 0.14
N SER A 112 0.85 14.62 -0.57
CA SER A 112 1.28 13.34 0.00
C SER A 112 2.71 13.37 0.55
N LEU A 113 3.60 14.18 -0.06
CA LEU A 113 4.98 14.37 0.41
C LEU A 113 5.05 15.19 1.69
N VAL A 114 4.21 16.22 1.84
CA VAL A 114 4.10 16.97 3.11
C VAL A 114 3.67 16.03 4.23
N LEU A 115 2.65 15.20 3.98
CA LEU A 115 2.19 14.19 4.93
C LEU A 115 3.30 13.19 5.27
N TYR A 116 3.99 12.67 4.25
CA TYR A 116 5.11 11.74 4.44
C TYR A 116 6.17 12.34 5.36
N ARG A 117 6.69 13.52 5.01
CA ARG A 117 7.75 14.21 5.75
C ARG A 117 7.35 14.50 7.21
N ALA A 118 6.10 14.90 7.42
CA ALA A 118 5.58 15.18 8.75
C ALA A 118 5.49 13.91 9.61
N LEU A 119 5.01 12.79 9.05
CA LEU A 119 4.76 11.58 9.82
C LEU A 119 5.95 10.62 9.90
N SER A 120 6.80 10.55 8.88
CA SER A 120 7.97 9.67 8.88
C SER A 120 9.15 10.27 9.65
N GLY A 121 9.27 11.61 9.61
CA GLY A 121 10.46 12.34 10.07
C GLY A 121 11.56 12.47 9.00
N ASP A 122 11.45 11.76 7.88
CA ASP A 122 12.34 11.84 6.72
C ASP A 122 11.94 13.06 5.89
N ARG A 123 12.71 14.14 6.01
CA ARG A 123 12.46 15.44 5.36
C ARG A 123 13.17 15.54 4.02
N ASN A 124 14.28 14.84 3.83
CA ASN A 124 15.09 14.87 2.59
C ASN A 124 14.66 13.81 1.54
N LEU A 125 13.71 12.93 1.88
CA LEU A 125 13.11 11.90 1.05
C LEU A 125 14.02 10.71 0.73
N ASP A 126 15.05 10.44 1.54
CA ASP A 126 16.02 9.36 1.35
C ASP A 126 15.63 8.03 2.02
N ARG A 127 14.46 7.98 2.68
CA ARG A 127 13.92 6.85 3.46
C ARG A 127 14.64 6.57 4.77
N ALA A 128 15.44 7.52 5.25
CA ALA A 128 16.06 7.48 6.57
C ALA A 128 15.77 8.78 7.33
N VAL A 129 15.88 8.70 8.66
CA VAL A 129 15.86 9.89 9.51
C VAL A 129 17.26 10.05 10.08
N THR A 130 17.96 11.07 9.61
CA THR A 130 19.36 11.38 9.89
C THR A 130 19.53 12.86 10.23
N ASP A 131 20.75 13.27 10.56
CA ASP A 131 21.03 14.68 10.83
C ASP A 131 20.77 15.60 9.63
N ALA A 132 20.75 15.06 8.41
CA ALA A 132 20.39 15.83 7.22
C ALA A 132 18.95 16.38 7.29
N ASP A 133 18.03 15.63 7.89
CA ASP A 133 16.60 15.98 7.97
C ASP A 133 16.33 17.21 8.84
N LYS A 134 17.25 17.52 9.77
CA LYS A 134 17.19 18.73 10.59
C LYS A 134 17.26 20.02 9.77
N SER A 135 17.75 19.94 8.54
CA SER A 135 17.96 21.09 7.67
C SER A 135 16.74 21.42 6.79
N PHE A 136 15.65 20.68 6.89
CA PHE A 136 14.49 20.82 6.01
C PHE A 136 13.17 20.93 6.78
N ASN A 137 12.27 21.76 6.24
CA ASN A 137 10.91 21.90 6.73
C ASN A 137 10.00 20.76 6.20
N ILE A 138 8.76 20.66 6.66
CA ILE A 138 7.80 19.61 6.23
C ILE A 138 7.44 19.70 4.74
N ASP A 139 7.57 20.87 4.12
CA ASP A 139 7.39 21.06 2.67
C ASP A 139 8.67 20.74 1.88
N GLY A 140 9.77 20.43 2.55
CA GLY A 140 11.08 20.16 1.96
C GLY A 140 11.90 21.40 1.67
N THR A 141 11.44 22.60 2.06
CA THR A 141 12.25 23.81 1.94
C THR A 141 13.40 23.80 2.96
N PRO A 142 14.59 24.33 2.64
CA PRO A 142 15.67 24.42 3.60
C PRO A 142 15.34 25.35 4.76
N LEU A 143 15.67 24.95 5.98
CA LEU A 143 15.58 25.80 7.16
C LEU A 143 16.83 26.69 7.27
N SER A 144 16.64 27.98 7.54
CA SER A 144 17.76 28.91 7.77
C SER A 144 18.56 28.57 9.04
N GLN A 145 17.92 27.91 10.01
CA GLN A 145 18.56 27.37 11.20
C GLN A 145 18.10 25.91 11.35
N PRO A 146 19.01 24.93 11.36
CA PRO A 146 18.65 23.53 11.53
C PRO A 146 17.95 23.27 12.87
N LEU A 147 17.08 22.26 12.90
CA LEU A 147 16.48 21.76 14.12
C LEU A 147 17.55 21.24 15.09
N THR A 148 17.32 21.42 16.39
CA THR A 148 18.24 20.93 17.44
C THR A 148 18.13 19.42 17.65
N GLN A 149 16.97 18.85 17.39
CA GLN A 149 16.67 17.42 17.49
C GLN A 149 16.24 16.87 16.12
N LEU A 150 16.39 15.56 15.95
CA LEU A 150 15.86 14.88 14.76
C LEU A 150 14.34 15.05 14.71
N PRO A 151 13.74 15.21 13.51
CA PRO A 151 12.30 15.18 13.37
C PRO A 151 11.72 13.89 13.95
N GLN A 152 10.66 14.01 14.75
CA GLN A 152 10.01 12.86 15.35
C GLN A 152 9.26 12.04 14.31
N SER A 153 9.30 10.72 14.45
CA SER A 153 8.53 9.78 13.63
C SER A 153 7.24 9.39 14.34
N TYR A 154 6.11 9.56 13.65
CA TYR A 154 4.77 9.23 14.10
C TYR A 154 4.19 8.01 13.36
N PHE A 155 4.73 7.70 12.18
CA PHE A 155 4.26 6.60 11.34
C PHE A 155 5.39 5.99 10.52
N ALA A 156 5.50 4.66 10.58
CA ALA A 156 6.43 3.89 9.76
C ALA A 156 5.77 3.46 8.44
N PHE A 157 6.08 4.16 7.35
CA PHE A 157 5.59 3.79 6.02
C PHE A 157 6.27 2.52 5.51
N LYS A 158 5.47 1.56 5.06
CA LYS A 158 5.99 0.35 4.43
C LYS A 158 6.59 0.68 3.05
N PRO A 159 7.60 -0.05 2.56
CA PRO A 159 8.15 0.16 1.22
C PRO A 159 7.12 0.12 0.08
N ASN A 160 6.02 -0.64 0.25
CA ASN A 160 4.92 -0.75 -0.73
C ASN A 160 3.80 0.28 -0.51
N MET A 161 4.02 1.25 0.38
CA MET A 161 3.18 2.45 0.55
C MET A 161 3.88 3.70 0.00
N LEU A 162 5.05 3.53 -0.63
CA LEU A 162 5.87 4.62 -1.14
C LEU A 162 6.14 4.42 -2.63
N SER A 163 6.29 5.52 -3.35
CA SER A 163 6.76 5.55 -4.73
C SER A 163 8.17 6.12 -4.80
N PRO A 164 9.14 5.45 -5.46
CA PRO A 164 9.08 4.10 -6.01
C PRO A 164 8.84 3.02 -4.93
N SER A 165 8.18 1.93 -5.29
CA SER A 165 8.01 0.80 -4.37
C SER A 165 9.31 0.01 -4.20
N GLY A 166 9.41 -0.78 -3.13
CA GLY A 166 10.55 -1.68 -2.92
C GLY A 166 11.73 -1.14 -2.11
N GLY A 167 11.61 0.06 -1.53
CA GLY A 167 12.55 0.52 -0.48
C GLY A 167 13.79 1.25 -0.99
N ILE A 168 13.87 1.55 -2.30
CA ILE A 168 15.02 2.18 -2.93
C ILE A 168 14.62 3.47 -3.67
N GLY A 169 15.55 4.43 -3.71
CA GLY A 169 15.36 5.71 -4.41
C GLY A 169 14.51 6.73 -3.63
N THR A 170 14.55 7.97 -4.09
CA THR A 170 13.88 9.11 -3.44
C THR A 170 12.37 8.91 -3.39
N VAL A 171 11.77 9.19 -2.23
CA VAL A 171 10.32 9.13 -2.06
C VAL A 171 9.67 10.27 -2.87
N THR A 172 8.72 9.92 -3.72
CA THR A 172 8.01 10.88 -4.61
C THR A 172 6.54 11.03 -4.24
N ALA A 173 5.97 10.05 -3.53
CA ALA A 173 4.61 10.08 -3.00
C ALA A 173 4.39 8.93 -2.02
N THR A 174 3.39 9.07 -1.15
CA THR A 174 2.76 7.92 -0.48
C THR A 174 1.67 7.37 -1.37
N THR A 175 1.67 6.07 -1.61
CA THR A 175 0.80 5.41 -2.58
C THR A 175 -0.19 4.47 -1.93
N ASP A 176 -1.41 4.48 -2.44
CA ASP A 176 -2.46 3.53 -2.10
C ASP A 176 -2.19 2.14 -2.75
N PRO A 177 -2.92 1.10 -2.34
CA PRO A 177 -2.82 -0.24 -2.91
C PRO A 177 -3.20 -0.34 -4.40
N PHE A 178 -3.74 0.72 -4.99
CA PHE A 178 -4.12 0.81 -6.40
C PHE A 178 -3.04 1.50 -7.25
N GLY A 179 -1.96 1.97 -6.62
CA GLY A 179 -0.81 2.59 -7.27
C GLY A 179 -0.91 4.11 -7.45
N ASN A 180 -1.96 4.74 -6.92
CA ASN A 180 -2.15 6.18 -6.95
C ASN A 180 -1.61 6.82 -5.68
N ALA A 181 -1.22 8.10 -5.73
CA ALA A 181 -0.88 8.82 -4.52
C ALA A 181 -2.12 8.99 -3.62
N TYR A 182 -1.95 8.87 -2.30
CA TYR A 182 -3.00 9.22 -1.35
C TYR A 182 -3.32 10.72 -1.48
N GLY A 183 -4.60 11.05 -1.47
CA GLY A 183 -5.05 12.42 -1.35
C GLY A 183 -5.00 12.82 0.12
N TYR A 184 -4.26 13.88 0.42
CA TYR A 184 -4.21 14.47 1.75
C TYR A 184 -4.43 15.98 1.61
N SER A 185 -5.41 16.54 2.30
CA SER A 185 -5.81 17.93 2.12
C SER A 185 -6.11 18.59 3.45
N THR A 186 -5.66 19.82 3.58
CA THR A 186 -6.03 20.78 4.63
C THR A 186 -6.80 21.95 4.04
N ALA A 187 -7.29 21.82 2.80
CA ALA A 187 -7.94 22.89 2.05
C ALA A 187 -9.09 23.56 2.82
N ASN A 188 -9.90 22.80 3.57
CA ASN A 188 -10.97 23.38 4.39
C ASN A 188 -10.45 24.32 5.49
N GLN A 189 -9.28 24.03 6.07
CA GLN A 189 -8.62 24.92 7.04
C GLN A 189 -8.14 26.22 6.40
N TYR A 190 -7.90 26.23 5.09
CA TYR A 190 -7.51 27.43 4.33
C TYR A 190 -8.74 28.21 3.86
N ASP A 191 -9.67 27.52 3.20
CA ASP A 191 -10.95 28.04 2.72
C ASP A 191 -12.06 27.01 3.02
N PRO A 192 -13.02 27.32 3.91
CA PRO A 192 -14.13 26.42 4.27
C PRO A 192 -15.01 25.97 3.09
N ASN A 193 -14.92 26.65 1.93
CA ASN A 193 -15.62 26.26 0.70
C ASN A 193 -14.91 25.12 -0.05
N THR A 194 -13.71 24.76 0.37
CA THR A 194 -12.88 23.68 -0.19
C THR A 194 -12.71 22.55 0.82
N GLY A 195 -12.47 21.32 0.36
CA GLY A 195 -12.37 20.14 1.26
C GLY A 195 -13.69 19.77 1.97
N TYR A 196 -13.70 18.70 2.76
CA TYR A 196 -14.90 18.22 3.47
C TYR A 196 -14.77 18.32 4.98
N ASN A 197 -13.60 18.04 5.53
CA ASN A 197 -13.35 18.01 6.96
C ASN A 197 -12.63 19.29 7.42
N PRO A 198 -13.08 19.97 8.49
CA PRO A 198 -12.40 21.15 9.05
C PRO A 198 -11.00 20.87 9.59
N THR A 199 -10.66 19.60 9.81
CA THR A 199 -9.31 19.19 10.22
C THR A 199 -8.49 18.82 8.99
N PHE A 200 -8.65 17.62 8.44
CA PHE A 200 -7.98 17.20 7.23
C PHE A 200 -8.82 16.17 6.49
N ASP A 201 -8.70 16.16 5.17
CA ASP A 201 -9.23 15.12 4.31
C ASP A 201 -8.09 14.13 3.98
N LEU A 202 -8.35 12.84 4.09
CA LEU A 202 -7.44 11.76 3.67
C LEU A 202 -8.22 10.72 2.89
N TRP A 203 -7.81 10.43 1.66
CA TRP A 203 -8.53 9.48 0.79
C TRP A 203 -7.66 8.74 -0.21
N SER A 204 -8.20 7.62 -0.69
CA SER A 204 -7.79 6.88 -1.89
C SER A 204 -8.95 6.87 -2.87
N THR A 205 -8.66 7.05 -4.16
CA THR A 205 -9.66 6.95 -5.23
C THR A 205 -10.06 5.51 -5.55
N ALA A 206 -9.52 4.52 -4.82
CA ALA A 206 -9.80 3.09 -4.96
C ALA A 206 -9.57 2.54 -6.38
N GLY A 207 -8.68 3.16 -7.15
CA GLY A 207 -8.43 2.81 -8.55
C GLY A 207 -9.60 3.10 -9.50
N VAL A 208 -10.53 3.96 -9.10
CA VAL A 208 -11.66 4.40 -9.94
C VAL A 208 -11.21 5.58 -10.80
N ALA A 209 -11.20 5.41 -12.12
CA ALA A 209 -10.85 6.46 -13.06
C ALA A 209 -11.83 7.66 -12.97
N PRO A 210 -11.38 8.91 -13.21
CA PRO A 210 -12.26 10.06 -13.43
C PRO A 210 -13.28 9.69 -14.50
N SER A 211 -14.53 9.49 -14.09
CA SER A 211 -15.55 8.97 -14.96
C SER A 211 -16.02 10.08 -15.90
N PRO A 212 -16.29 9.82 -17.18
CA PRO A 212 -17.46 10.40 -17.79
C PRO A 212 -18.68 9.64 -17.23
N THR A 213 -19.09 9.94 -16.00
CA THR A 213 -20.30 9.42 -15.29
C THR A 213 -20.36 7.91 -14.97
N PRO A 214 -20.80 7.59 -13.75
CA PRO A 214 -22.11 6.95 -13.67
C PRO A 214 -23.12 8.01 -13.25
N ALA A 215 -24.19 8.15 -14.04
CA ALA A 215 -25.39 8.81 -13.55
C ALA A 215 -25.98 7.97 -12.40
N PRO A 216 -26.77 8.57 -11.49
CA PRO A 216 -27.02 8.12 -10.12
C PRO A 216 -27.47 6.65 -9.96
N PRO A 217 -27.25 6.05 -8.76
CA PRO A 217 -27.34 6.76 -7.48
C PRO A 217 -26.06 7.42 -6.97
N ALA A 218 -24.87 6.97 -7.42
CA ALA A 218 -23.61 7.27 -6.75
C ALA A 218 -22.71 8.20 -7.58
N THR A 219 -22.20 9.25 -6.94
CA THR A 219 -21.08 10.07 -7.45
C THR A 219 -19.78 9.27 -7.40
N GLN A 220 -18.77 9.62 -8.22
CA GLN A 220 -17.48 8.89 -8.24
C GLN A 220 -16.81 8.83 -6.84
N GLN A 221 -16.98 9.89 -6.05
CA GLN A 221 -16.44 9.99 -4.69
C GLN A 221 -17.13 9.05 -3.68
N ASP A 222 -18.28 8.47 -4.00
CA ASP A 222 -18.94 7.45 -3.16
C ASP A 222 -18.23 6.10 -3.25
N LEU A 223 -17.41 5.90 -4.28
CA LEU A 223 -16.60 4.70 -4.45
C LEU A 223 -15.24 4.82 -3.75
N TRP A 224 -14.87 6.02 -3.33
CA TRP A 224 -13.58 6.30 -2.68
C TRP A 224 -13.55 5.75 -1.26
N ILE A 225 -12.33 5.63 -0.75
CA ILE A 225 -12.06 5.28 0.64
C ILE A 225 -11.54 6.55 1.29
N LYS A 226 -12.23 7.04 2.31
CA LYS A 226 -12.05 8.41 2.80
C LYS A 226 -12.38 8.55 4.28
N ASN A 227 -11.94 9.64 4.90
CA ASN A 227 -12.15 9.94 6.33
C ASN A 227 -13.28 10.95 6.62
N TRP A 228 -14.15 11.22 5.63
CA TRP A 228 -15.34 12.07 5.76
C TRP A 228 -16.62 11.32 5.37
#